data_AF-M5BNA3-F1
#
_entry.id   AF-M5BNA3-F1
#
_cell.length_a   1.000
_cell.length_b   1.000
_cell.length_c   1.000
_cell.angle_alpha   90.00
_cell.angle_beta   90.00
_cell.angle_gamma   90.00
#
_symmetry.space_group_name_H-M   'P 1'
#
loop_
_entity.id
_entity.type
_entity.pdbx_description
1 polymer ?
#
loop_
_entity_poly.entity_id
_entity_poly.type
_entity_poly.pdbx_seq_one_letter_code
_entity_poly.pdbx_strand_id
1 'polypeptide(L)'
;MKGMMKGFGSMFKSETRFQKRVARYAKETRASPADVIAWAGCKDSERSDDIVEDGETIGAMSHAFVEVLRKQPQQSYQELLNNIRDVLQEKYNQKPQLTSSHPIDASALFII
;
A
#
# COMPACT_ATOMS: atom_id res chain seq x y z
N MET A 1 -10.54 -28.15 27.87
CA MET A 1 -11.09 -26.87 27.36
C MET A 1 -10.51 -25.71 28.17
N LYS A 2 -9.41 -25.09 27.70
CA LYS A 2 -8.90 -23.82 28.23
C LYS A 2 -8.80 -22.88 27.03
N GLY A 3 -9.88 -22.15 26.81
CA GLY A 3 -10.14 -21.38 25.60
C GLY A 3 -9.32 -20.09 25.51
N MET A 4 -8.96 -19.80 24.28
CA MET A 4 -8.36 -18.57 23.77
C MET A 4 -9.19 -17.34 24.15
N MET A 5 -8.68 -16.50 25.06
CA MET A 5 -9.31 -15.21 25.40
C MET A 5 -8.27 -14.11 25.71
N LYS A 6 -7.13 -14.11 24.99
CA LYS A 6 -6.06 -13.10 25.18
C LYS A 6 -5.78 -12.19 23.97
N GLY A 7 -6.54 -12.32 22.87
CA GLY A 7 -6.21 -11.67 21.59
C GLY A 7 -6.91 -10.35 21.26
N PHE A 8 -8.11 -10.09 21.79
CA PHE A 8 -8.97 -9.01 21.28
C PHE A 8 -8.85 -7.64 22.01
N GLY A 9 -8.15 -7.59 23.16
CA GLY A 9 -8.09 -6.37 23.99
C GLY A 9 -6.99 -5.36 23.62
N SER A 10 -6.05 -5.68 22.72
CA SER A 10 -4.90 -4.79 22.42
C SER A 10 -5.09 -3.86 21.21
N MET A 11 -6.20 -4.00 20.47
CA MET A 11 -6.48 -3.22 19.25
C MET A 11 -7.03 -1.81 19.50
N PHE A 12 -7.42 -1.48 20.73
CA PHE A 12 -7.82 -0.12 21.12
C PHE A 12 -6.80 0.48 22.10
N LYS A 13 -5.56 0.67 21.63
CA LYS A 13 -4.57 1.44 22.39
C LYS A 13 -4.91 2.93 22.25
N SER A 14 -5.49 3.52 23.30
CA SER A 14 -5.67 4.97 23.39
C SER A 14 -4.32 5.67 23.18
N GLU A 15 -4.24 6.54 22.18
CA GLU A 15 -3.03 7.29 21.87
C GLU A 15 -2.58 8.14 23.06
N THR A 16 -1.32 7.98 23.47
CA THR A 16 -0.74 8.78 24.55
C THR A 16 -0.64 10.25 24.14
N ARG A 17 -0.67 11.18 25.12
CA ARG A 17 -0.48 12.62 24.86
C ARG A 17 0.82 12.91 24.08
N PHE A 18 1.85 12.09 24.26
CA PHE A 18 3.11 12.19 23.52
C PHE A 18 2.93 11.87 22.04
N GLN A 19 2.28 10.75 21.70
CA GLN A 19 2.00 10.37 20.31
C GLN A 19 1.21 11.45 19.58
N LYS A 20 0.23 12.07 20.24
CA LYS A 20 -0.53 13.21 19.68
C LYS A 20 0.33 14.44 19.39
N ARG A 21 1.33 14.74 20.23
CA ARG A 21 2.26 15.86 19.98
C ARG A 21 3.17 15.57 18.79
N VAL A 22 3.69 14.34 18.69
CA VAL A 22 4.54 13.93 17.56
C VAL A 22 3.76 13.95 16.25
N ALA A 23 2.53 13.40 16.24
CA ALA A 23 1.67 13.43 15.07
C ALA A 23 1.32 14.86 14.63
N ARG A 24 1.06 15.77 15.58
CA ARG A 24 0.80 17.19 15.27
C ARG A 24 2.03 17.86 14.65
N TYR A 25 3.20 17.70 15.25
CA TYR A 25 4.45 18.26 14.72
C TYR A 25 4.75 17.74 13.30
N ALA A 26 4.58 16.43 13.07
CA ALA A 26 4.74 15.85 11.75
C ALA A 26 3.72 16.41 10.75
N LYS A 27 2.46 16.59 11.15
CA LYS A 27 1.43 17.21 10.31
C LYS A 27 1.76 18.67 9.97
N GLU A 28 2.32 19.44 10.90
CA GLU A 28 2.69 20.84 10.69
C GLU A 28 3.94 21.01 9.81
N THR A 29 4.89 20.07 9.88
CA THR A 29 6.21 20.22 9.23
C THR A 29 6.45 19.30 8.03
N ARG A 30 5.66 18.23 7.87
CA ARG A 30 5.87 17.18 6.86
C ARG A 30 4.62 16.83 6.06
N ALA A 31 3.50 17.51 6.28
CA ALA A 31 2.32 17.37 5.42
C ALA A 31 2.43 18.29 4.20
N SER A 32 1.84 17.86 3.09
CA SER A 32 1.64 18.66 1.89
C SER A 32 0.16 19.00 1.77
N PRO A 33 -0.21 20.22 1.31
CA PRO A 33 -1.60 20.52 0.94
C PRO A 33 -2.02 19.88 -0.39
N ALA A 34 -1.08 19.32 -1.16
CA ALA A 34 -1.39 18.63 -2.41
C ALA A 34 -1.96 17.23 -2.16
N ASP A 35 -2.84 16.80 -3.06
CA ASP A 35 -3.29 15.41 -3.14
C ASP A 35 -2.19 14.59 -3.83
N VAL A 36 -1.53 13.73 -3.04
CA VAL A 36 -0.42 12.91 -3.50
C VAL A 36 -0.74 11.48 -3.16
N ILE A 37 -0.75 10.63 -4.18
CA ILE A 37 -0.86 9.17 -4.06
C ILE A 37 0.45 8.57 -4.54
N ALA A 38 1.03 7.68 -3.75
CA ALA A 38 2.26 6.99 -4.11
C ALA A 38 2.10 5.47 -3.97
N TRP A 39 2.51 4.77 -5.04
CA TRP A 39 2.54 3.32 -5.15
C TRP A 39 3.98 2.83 -4.99
N ALA A 40 4.25 2.02 -3.98
CA ALA A 40 5.57 1.44 -3.72
C ALA A 40 5.55 -0.08 -3.99
N GLY A 41 6.65 -0.61 -4.54
CA GLY A 41 6.72 -2.01 -4.95
C GLY A 41 6.79 -3.02 -3.79
N CYS A 42 7.36 -2.63 -2.64
CA CYS A 42 7.54 -3.54 -1.52
C CYS A 42 7.51 -2.81 -0.17
N LYS A 43 7.54 -3.58 0.92
CA LYS A 43 7.85 -3.05 2.25
C LYS A 43 9.31 -2.64 2.36
N ASP A 44 9.60 -1.74 3.31
CA ASP A 44 10.97 -1.33 3.64
C ASP A 44 11.86 -2.52 4.04
N SER A 45 11.26 -3.58 4.59
CA SER A 45 11.94 -4.83 4.96
C SER A 45 12.11 -5.83 3.81
N GLU A 46 11.59 -5.51 2.63
CA GLU A 46 11.58 -6.37 1.45
C GLU A 46 12.48 -5.76 0.37
N ARG A 47 12.81 -6.56 -0.65
CA ARG A 47 13.61 -6.11 -1.80
C ARG A 47 12.68 -5.91 -2.99
N SER A 48 12.93 -4.85 -3.77
CA SER A 48 12.28 -4.73 -5.07
C SER A 48 12.94 -5.67 -6.08
N ASP A 49 12.12 -6.44 -6.79
CA ASP A 49 12.56 -7.41 -7.78
C ASP A 49 12.31 -6.93 -9.21
N ASP A 50 13.17 -7.40 -10.12
CA ASP A 50 13.05 -7.22 -11.55
C ASP A 50 12.52 -8.53 -12.18
N ILE A 51 11.88 -8.40 -13.34
CA ILE A 51 11.32 -9.51 -14.12
C ILE A 51 12.02 -9.55 -15.48
N VAL A 52 12.20 -10.74 -16.03
CA VAL A 52 12.70 -10.91 -17.38
C VAL A 52 11.53 -11.32 -18.27
N GLU A 53 11.14 -10.43 -19.20
CA GLU A 53 10.09 -10.65 -20.18
C GLU A 53 10.67 -10.42 -21.57
N ASP A 54 10.48 -11.35 -22.50
CA ASP A 54 11.04 -11.30 -23.87
C ASP A 54 12.55 -11.02 -23.98
N GLY A 55 13.31 -11.37 -22.93
CA GLY A 55 14.76 -11.15 -22.85
C GLY A 55 15.16 -9.76 -22.34
N GLU A 56 14.19 -8.91 -21.99
CA GLU A 56 14.40 -7.61 -21.36
C GLU A 56 14.12 -7.67 -19.86
N THR A 57 14.96 -6.99 -19.08
CA THR A 57 14.77 -6.84 -17.63
C THR A 57 13.91 -5.61 -17.36
N ILE A 58 12.70 -5.80 -16.83
CA ILE A 58 11.76 -4.73 -16.49
C ILE A 58 11.34 -4.82 -15.01
N GLY A 59 10.85 -3.71 -14.44
CA GLY A 59 10.46 -3.67 -13.03
C GLY A 59 9.15 -4.43 -12.77
N ALA A 60 9.14 -5.34 -11.78
CA ALA A 60 7.96 -6.17 -11.47
C ALA A 60 6.72 -5.34 -11.13
N MET A 61 6.88 -4.34 -10.26
CA MET A 61 5.79 -3.47 -9.83
C MET A 61 5.23 -2.63 -11.00
N SER A 62 6.09 -2.00 -11.79
CA SER A 62 5.65 -1.21 -12.94
C SER A 62 4.95 -2.07 -13.99
N HIS A 63 5.44 -3.28 -14.23
CA HIS A 63 4.81 -4.23 -15.15
C HIS A 63 3.41 -4.62 -14.64
N ALA A 64 3.31 -5.08 -13.38
CA ALA A 64 2.03 -5.49 -12.78
C ALA A 64 1.00 -4.35 -12.76
N PHE A 65 1.43 -3.12 -12.46
CA PHE A 65 0.56 -1.95 -12.46
C PHE A 65 -0.07 -1.68 -13.83
N VAL A 66 0.74 -1.69 -14.88
CA VAL A 66 0.27 -1.47 -16.25
C VAL A 66 -0.61 -2.64 -16.72
N GLU A 67 -0.24 -3.87 -16.40
CA GLU A 67 -1.00 -5.07 -16.75
C GLU A 67 -2.41 -5.05 -16.14
N VAL A 68 -2.52 -4.73 -14.84
CA VAL A 68 -3.81 -4.66 -14.14
C VAL A 68 -4.70 -3.57 -14.72
N LEU A 69 -4.16 -2.37 -14.95
CA LEU A 69 -4.92 -1.27 -15.55
C LEU A 69 -5.38 -1.57 -16.98
N ARG A 70 -4.59 -2.31 -17.76
CA ARG A 70 -4.99 -2.76 -19.11
C ARG A 70 -6.13 -3.77 -19.05
N LYS A 71 -6.09 -4.72 -18.09
CA LYS A 71 -7.11 -5.77 -17.93
C LYS A 71 -8.43 -5.23 -17.39
N GLN A 72 -8.38 -4.33 -16.42
CA GLN A 72 -9.57 -3.71 -15.82
C GLN A 72 -9.27 -2.23 -15.52
N PRO A 73 -9.63 -1.33 -16.45
CA PRO A 73 -9.31 0.11 -16.33
C PRO A 73 -10.09 0.85 -15.24
N GLN A 74 -11.25 0.33 -14.83
CA GLN A 74 -12.12 0.94 -13.82
C GLN A 74 -12.09 0.09 -12.54
N GLN A 75 -11.40 0.62 -11.54
CA GLN A 75 -11.17 -0.04 -10.25
C GLN A 75 -11.09 1.04 -9.17
N SER A 76 -11.47 0.69 -7.95
CA SER A 76 -11.12 1.47 -6.77
C SER A 76 -9.63 1.38 -6.45
N TYR A 77 -9.12 2.32 -5.64
CA TYR A 77 -7.73 2.25 -5.13
C TYR A 77 -7.44 0.92 -4.41
N GLN A 78 -8.40 0.42 -3.64
CA GLN A 78 -8.30 -0.85 -2.94
C GLN A 78 -8.26 -2.04 -3.89
N GLU A 79 -9.15 -2.09 -4.89
CA GLU A 79 -9.18 -3.16 -5.89
C GLU A 79 -7.89 -3.19 -6.71
N LEU A 80 -7.43 -2.02 -7.19
CA LEU A 80 -6.17 -1.90 -7.91
C LEU A 80 -4.99 -2.45 -7.08
N LEU A 81 -4.89 -2.07 -5.80
CA LEU A 81 -3.84 -2.59 -4.91
C LEU A 81 -3.88 -4.11 -4.76
N ASN A 82 -5.08 -4.68 -4.61
CA ASN A 82 -5.24 -6.13 -4.47
C ASN A 82 -4.90 -6.86 -5.77
N ASN A 83 -5.37 -6.36 -6.91
CA ASN A 83 -5.08 -6.96 -8.21
C ASN A 83 -3.58 -6.92 -8.54
N ILE A 84 -2.87 -5.84 -8.20
CA ILE A 84 -1.41 -5.77 -8.35
C ILE A 84 -0.74 -6.81 -7.45
N ARG A 85 -1.20 -6.96 -6.21
CA ARG A 85 -0.67 -7.98 -5.29
C ARG A 85 -0.88 -9.39 -5.82
N ASP A 86 -2.02 -9.67 -6.43
CA ASP A 86 -2.29 -11.00 -7.00
C ASP A 86 -1.30 -11.32 -8.13
N VAL A 87 -1.03 -10.35 -9.03
CA VAL A 87 -0.03 -10.50 -10.09
C VAL A 87 1.38 -10.71 -9.54
N LEU A 88 1.75 -10.02 -8.45
CA LEU A 88 3.09 -10.13 -7.87
C LEU A 88 3.27 -11.33 -6.93
N GLN A 89 2.25 -11.75 -6.20
CA GLN A 89 2.34 -12.86 -5.23
C GLN A 89 2.68 -14.19 -5.89
N GLU A 90 2.22 -14.41 -7.12
CA GLU A 90 2.48 -15.66 -7.85
C GLU A 90 3.97 -15.83 -8.18
N LYS A 91 4.73 -14.73 -8.27
CA LYS A 91 6.09 -14.73 -8.84
C LYS A 91 7.16 -14.09 -7.96
N TYR A 92 6.79 -13.20 -7.02
CA TYR A 92 7.73 -12.34 -6.27
C TYR A 92 7.33 -12.23 -4.79
N ASN A 93 8.33 -12.09 -3.91
CA ASN A 93 8.09 -11.87 -2.48
C ASN A 93 7.97 -10.36 -2.17
N GLN A 94 7.22 -9.65 -3.01
CA GLN A 94 6.99 -8.21 -2.91
C GLN A 94 5.56 -7.95 -2.44
N LYS A 95 5.40 -7.02 -1.49
CA LYS A 95 4.07 -6.55 -1.06
C LYS A 95 3.89 -5.08 -1.42
N PRO A 96 3.25 -4.79 -2.57
CA PRO A 96 2.89 -3.44 -2.96
C PRO A 96 2.16 -2.68 -1.86
N GLN A 97 2.47 -1.39 -1.77
CA GLN A 97 1.85 -0.47 -0.82
C GLN A 97 1.27 0.74 -1.54
N LEU A 98 0.10 1.15 -1.05
CA LEU A 98 -0.55 2.40 -1.39
C LEU A 98 -0.36 3.37 -0.23
N THR A 99 0.15 4.56 -0.51
CA THR A 99 0.36 5.63 0.47
C THR A 99 -0.22 6.94 -0.06
N SER A 100 -0.59 7.85 0.85
CA SER A 100 -1.17 9.14 0.49
C SER A 100 -0.73 10.25 1.45
N SER A 101 -0.72 11.50 0.97
CA SER A 101 -0.45 12.70 1.77
C SER A 101 -1.52 12.98 2.83
N HIS A 102 -2.73 12.43 2.68
CA HIS A 102 -3.84 12.57 3.61
C HIS A 102 -4.68 11.28 3.65
N PRO A 103 -5.61 11.13 4.62
CA PRO A 103 -6.58 10.04 4.57
C PRO A 103 -7.37 10.07 3.26
N ILE A 104 -7.57 8.91 2.66
CA ILE A 104 -8.34 8.73 1.43
C ILE A 104 -9.44 7.69 1.66
N ASP A 105 -10.52 7.81 0.90
CA ASP A 105 -11.47 6.71 0.73
C ASP A 105 -10.89 5.72 -0.29
N ALA A 106 -10.37 4.59 0.19
CA ALA A 106 -9.79 3.57 -0.69
C ALA A 106 -10.83 2.87 -1.58
N SER A 107 -12.13 3.02 -1.30
CA SER A 107 -13.21 2.49 -2.15
C SER A 107 -13.56 3.43 -3.32
N ALA A 108 -13.04 4.66 -3.32
CA ALA A 108 -13.19 5.57 -4.44
C ALA A 108 -12.47 5.04 -5.69
N LEU A 109 -12.97 5.42 -6.87
CA LEU A 109 -12.36 5.06 -8.15
C LEU A 109 -10.96 5.67 -8.29
N PHE A 110 -10.01 4.87 -8.76
CA PHE A 110 -8.69 5.33 -9.15
C PHE A 110 -8.79 6.15 -10.45
N ILE A 111 -8.08 7.29 -10.48
CA ILE A 111 -8.02 8.20 -11.62
C ILE A 111 -6.55 8.58 -11.93
N ILE A 112 -6.24 8.78 -13.22
CA ILE A 112 -4.96 9.32 -13.72
C ILE A 112 -5.18 10.37 -14.79
#